data_AF-A0AAW0A1N1-F1
#
_entry.id   AF-A0AAW0A1N1-F1
#
_cell.length_a   1.000
_cell.length_b   1.000
_cell.length_c   1.000
_cell.angle_alpha   90.00
_cell.angle_beta   90.00
_cell.angle_gamma   90.00
#
_symmetry.space_group_name_H-M   'P 1'
#
loop_
_entity.id
_entity.type
_entity.pdbx_description
1 polymer ?
#
loop_
_entity_poly.entity_id
_entity_poly.type
_entity_poly.pdbx_seq_one_letter_code
_entity_poly.pdbx_strand_id
1 'polypeptide(L)'
;MSTRCAFAAASFVCTKCGKACKSPGGLKRHRNAHLTLPSNSARPPANTTNDNPPEGNFDPPPSPGPDPPPSPPPQPTCISGTPYDTDRYDLPRGAISPPWEDRAPDDDSPFESRSEFEFAEFLYVQEEMSGAQIDRLAQLLTGLYDGVDPPFADHQDLYATIDAIQQGDIPWQSFSVKYTGPIPEGGTVPVWMTETFEVWFRSPLGIFEKQLANPDFEGEMDWAPNRIFKNRKRQFVDLFSGNWVWEQADKIAADPACHGALFVPGVFGSYKTTVSVGTGNTEFYPLYSGIGNVHNVVRRTHHEVLSVMTFLSIPKTTRQFAKSKEFRKFRRQLFHVSIARILQPLKPHTKKPHVTRCANGHFRRVIYGLGPYIADYPEQVLLTCIVDTLIDVLSTKAQRRRQELK
;
A
#
# COMPACT_ATOMS: atom_id res chain seq x y z
N MET A 1 54.73 -3.97 16.36
CA MET A 1 54.75 -4.92 15.22
C MET A 1 53.83 -6.10 15.55
N SER A 2 52.62 -6.12 14.99
CA SER A 2 51.87 -7.36 14.74
C SER A 2 50.72 -7.03 13.79
N THR A 3 50.80 -7.54 12.58
CA THR A 3 49.97 -7.21 11.42
C THR A 3 48.69 -8.03 11.47
N ARG A 4 47.51 -7.39 11.52
CA ARG A 4 46.22 -8.08 11.33
C ARG A 4 46.00 -8.34 9.84
N CYS A 5 46.11 -9.59 9.41
CA CYS A 5 45.66 -10.05 8.11
C CYS A 5 44.14 -9.92 7.99
N ALA A 6 43.68 -9.10 7.05
CA ALA A 6 42.29 -9.09 6.60
C ALA A 6 42.04 -10.31 5.71
N PHE A 7 41.08 -11.16 6.08
CA PHE A 7 40.56 -12.19 5.18
C PHE A 7 39.73 -11.52 4.09
N ALA A 8 40.27 -11.45 2.87
CA ALA A 8 39.53 -11.04 1.69
C ALA A 8 38.54 -12.16 1.30
N ALA A 9 37.24 -11.86 1.34
CA ALA A 9 36.23 -12.76 0.81
C ALA A 9 36.43 -12.96 -0.70
N ALA A 10 36.62 -14.19 -1.14
CA ALA A 10 36.79 -14.53 -2.55
C ALA A 10 35.56 -14.07 -3.35
N SER A 11 35.75 -13.12 -4.27
CA SER A 11 34.70 -12.62 -5.15
C SER A 11 34.58 -13.50 -6.39
N PHE A 12 33.37 -13.98 -6.69
CA PHE A 12 33.12 -14.83 -7.86
C PHE A 12 32.83 -13.95 -9.07
N VAL A 13 33.82 -13.72 -9.93
CA VAL A 13 33.72 -12.77 -11.05
C VAL A 13 33.22 -13.44 -12.32
N CYS A 14 32.27 -12.81 -13.01
CA CYS A 14 31.81 -13.24 -14.32
C CYS A 14 32.85 -12.95 -15.40
N THR A 15 33.35 -14.00 -16.05
CA THR A 15 34.35 -13.89 -17.12
C THR A 15 33.83 -13.24 -18.41
N LYS A 16 32.51 -13.07 -18.57
CA LYS A 16 31.92 -12.42 -19.76
C LYS A 16 31.72 -10.90 -19.62
N CYS A 17 31.50 -10.39 -18.41
CA CYS A 17 31.20 -8.96 -18.20
C CYS A 17 31.87 -8.35 -16.97
N GLY A 18 32.74 -9.08 -16.28
CA GLY A 18 33.53 -8.59 -15.14
C GLY A 18 32.76 -8.39 -13.83
N LYS A 19 31.45 -8.72 -13.77
CA LYS A 19 30.65 -8.50 -12.56
C LYS A 19 31.01 -9.47 -11.43
N ALA A 20 31.35 -8.94 -10.26
CA ALA A 20 31.61 -9.72 -9.04
C ALA A 20 30.32 -10.16 -8.35
N CYS A 21 30.23 -11.44 -8.01
CA CYS A 21 29.10 -12.05 -7.31
C CYS A 21 29.55 -12.53 -5.92
N LYS A 22 28.68 -12.34 -4.92
CA LYS A 22 28.94 -12.70 -3.52
C LYS A 22 28.88 -14.21 -3.24
N SER A 23 28.44 -15.02 -4.21
CA SER A 23 28.40 -16.48 -4.08
C SER A 23 28.45 -17.20 -5.44
N PRO A 24 28.83 -18.50 -5.49
CA PRO A 24 28.79 -19.30 -6.72
C PRO A 24 27.37 -19.43 -7.30
N GLY A 25 26.35 -19.46 -6.43
CA GLY A 25 24.94 -19.49 -6.83
C GLY A 25 24.50 -18.18 -7.49
N GLY A 26 24.99 -17.04 -6.99
CA GLY A 26 24.79 -15.73 -7.61
C GLY A 26 25.43 -15.64 -9.00
N LEU A 27 26.64 -16.18 -9.16
CA LEU A 27 27.33 -16.24 -10.47
C LEU A 27 26.58 -17.14 -11.47
N LYS A 28 26.03 -18.27 -11.01
CA LYS A 28 25.22 -19.18 -11.85
C LYS A 28 23.93 -18.52 -12.34
N ARG A 29 23.19 -17.82 -11.46
CA ARG A 29 21.98 -17.07 -11.85
C ARG A 29 22.31 -15.94 -12.81
N HIS A 30 23.41 -15.21 -12.57
CA HIS A 30 23.89 -14.16 -13.45
C HIS A 30 24.27 -14.67 -14.85
N ARG A 31 24.96 -15.82 -14.95
CA ARG A 31 25.27 -16.47 -16.24
C ARG A 31 24.03 -16.96 -16.99
N ASN A 32 23.01 -17.41 -16.26
CA ASN A 32 21.77 -17.94 -16.85
C ASN A 32 20.75 -16.87 -17.24
N ALA A 33 20.95 -15.61 -16.82
CA ALA A 33 20.05 -14.49 -17.11
C ALA A 33 20.24 -13.90 -18.52
N HIS A 34 21.24 -14.35 -19.30
CA HIS A 34 21.47 -13.91 -20.68
C HIS A 34 21.67 -15.10 -21.63
N LEU A 35 20.56 -15.72 -22.05
CA LEU A 35 20.49 -16.40 -23.34
C LEU A 35 19.77 -15.46 -24.30
N THR A 36 20.56 -14.87 -25.21
CA THR A 36 20.10 -13.97 -26.26
C THR A 36 19.32 -14.74 -27.33
N LEU A 37 18.19 -14.18 -27.75
CA LEU A 37 17.60 -14.47 -29.07
C LEU A 37 18.62 -14.07 -30.17
N PRO A 38 18.81 -14.87 -31.23
CA PRO A 38 19.70 -14.49 -32.32
C PRO A 38 19.03 -13.39 -33.19
N SER A 39 19.81 -12.36 -33.52
CA SER A 39 19.45 -11.33 -34.48
C SER A 39 19.86 -11.72 -35.90
N ASN A 40 18.84 -11.87 -36.76
CA ASN A 40 18.77 -11.66 -38.21
C ASN A 40 19.59 -12.49 -39.22
N SER A 41 18.90 -12.74 -40.34
CA SER A 41 19.35 -13.07 -41.70
C SER A 41 19.40 -14.55 -42.09
N ALA A 42 18.31 -15.02 -42.71
CA ALA A 42 18.36 -15.75 -43.99
C ALA A 42 16.94 -15.95 -44.53
N ARG A 43 16.65 -15.38 -45.70
CA ARG A 43 15.44 -15.61 -46.49
C ARG A 43 15.60 -16.95 -47.23
N PRO A 44 14.69 -17.93 -47.12
CA PRO A 44 14.65 -19.06 -48.04
C PRO A 44 13.84 -18.70 -49.30
N PRO A 45 14.12 -19.33 -50.44
CA PRO A 45 13.60 -18.93 -51.75
C PRO A 45 12.11 -19.25 -51.91
N ALA A 46 11.48 -18.51 -52.81
CA ALA A 46 10.12 -18.73 -53.26
C ALA A 46 9.99 -20.14 -53.88
N ASN A 47 9.08 -20.94 -53.35
CA ASN A 47 8.55 -22.09 -54.08
C ASN A 47 7.28 -21.62 -54.81
N THR A 48 7.44 -21.45 -56.12
CA THR A 48 6.38 -21.44 -57.12
C THR A 48 5.74 -22.82 -57.17
N THR A 49 4.47 -22.91 -56.78
CA THR A 49 3.57 -23.96 -57.28
C THR A 49 2.32 -23.27 -57.80
N ASN A 50 2.23 -23.22 -59.12
CA ASN A 50 1.02 -22.92 -59.88
C ASN A 50 -0.02 -23.98 -59.56
N ASP A 51 -1.16 -23.56 -59.01
CA ASP A 51 -2.42 -24.28 -59.14
C ASP A 51 -3.54 -23.23 -59.20
N ASN A 52 -3.90 -22.82 -60.42
CA ASN A 52 -5.10 -22.03 -60.70
C ASN A 52 -6.26 -22.99 -61.07
N PRO A 53 -7.39 -22.97 -60.35
CA PRO A 53 -8.69 -23.36 -60.89
C PRO A 53 -9.45 -22.12 -61.42
N PRO A 54 -10.48 -22.32 -62.27
CA PRO A 54 -10.90 -21.34 -63.26
C PRO A 54 -11.71 -20.17 -62.70
N GLU A 55 -11.62 -19.07 -63.47
CA GLU A 55 -12.21 -17.74 -63.27
C GLU A 55 -13.71 -17.79 -62.95
N GLY A 56 -14.05 -17.37 -61.73
CA GLY A 56 -15.38 -16.89 -61.37
C GLY A 56 -15.33 -15.38 -61.22
N ASN A 57 -16.10 -14.65 -62.03
CA ASN A 57 -16.30 -13.20 -61.91
C ASN A 57 -16.77 -12.84 -60.48
N PHE A 58 -15.89 -12.23 -59.70
CA PHE A 58 -16.25 -11.50 -58.49
C PHE A 58 -15.68 -10.09 -58.59
N ASP A 59 -16.54 -9.09 -58.42
CA ASP A 59 -16.17 -7.68 -58.40
C ASP A 59 -15.04 -7.41 -57.37
N PRO A 60 -14.08 -6.52 -57.67
CA PRO A 60 -13.02 -6.20 -56.73
C PRO A 60 -13.60 -5.57 -55.45
N PRO A 61 -13.07 -5.91 -54.26
CA PRO A 61 -13.47 -5.24 -53.04
C PRO A 61 -13.11 -3.75 -53.13
N PRO A 62 -13.93 -2.85 -52.57
CA PRO A 62 -13.64 -1.43 -52.60
C PRO A 62 -12.30 -1.15 -51.92
N SER A 63 -11.51 -0.27 -52.54
CA SER A 63 -10.24 0.22 -52.01
C SER A 63 -10.40 0.62 -50.53
N PRO A 64 -9.41 0.32 -49.65
CA PRO A 64 -9.46 0.78 -48.28
C PRO A 64 -9.59 2.30 -48.30
N GLY A 65 -10.69 2.81 -47.74
CA GLY A 65 -10.86 4.24 -47.55
C GLY A 65 -9.69 4.81 -46.74
N PRO A 66 -9.40 6.11 -46.87
CA PRO A 66 -8.35 6.74 -46.07
C PRO A 66 -8.56 6.45 -44.59
N ASP A 67 -7.47 6.11 -43.88
CA ASP A 67 -7.45 5.96 -42.43
C ASP A 67 -8.21 7.14 -41.81
N PRO A 68 -9.12 6.92 -40.84
CA PRO A 68 -9.80 8.00 -40.17
C PRO A 68 -8.77 8.97 -39.58
N PRO A 69 -9.05 10.29 -39.59
CA PRO A 69 -8.10 11.28 -39.11
C PRO A 69 -7.69 10.98 -37.66
N PRO A 70 -6.46 11.31 -37.27
CA PRO A 70 -5.96 11.06 -35.93
C PRO A 70 -6.92 11.65 -34.90
N SER A 71 -7.28 10.85 -33.88
CA SER A 71 -8.04 11.35 -32.75
C SER A 71 -7.29 12.56 -32.15
N PRO A 72 -7.98 13.67 -31.86
CA PRO A 72 -7.32 14.81 -31.23
C PRO A 72 -6.62 14.35 -29.93
N PRO A 73 -5.48 14.95 -29.58
CA PRO A 73 -4.84 14.68 -28.30
C PRO A 73 -5.88 14.89 -27.18
N PRO A 74 -5.92 14.01 -26.16
CA PRO A 74 -6.89 14.16 -25.08
C PRO A 74 -6.76 15.56 -24.49
N GLN A 75 -7.91 16.23 -24.28
CA GLN A 75 -7.92 17.51 -23.61
C GLN A 75 -7.23 17.37 -22.24
N PRO A 76 -6.40 18.34 -21.82
CA PRO A 76 -5.80 18.32 -20.50
C PRO A 76 -6.91 18.25 -19.46
N THR A 77 -6.82 17.30 -18.52
CA THR A 77 -7.76 17.25 -17.40
C THR A 77 -7.62 18.53 -16.60
N CYS A 78 -8.75 19.14 -16.19
CA CYS A 78 -8.72 20.26 -15.24
C CYS A 78 -8.16 19.82 -13.88
N ILE A 79 -8.11 18.51 -13.61
CA ILE A 79 -7.42 17.88 -12.49
C ILE A 79 -6.01 17.50 -12.94
N SER A 80 -5.09 18.45 -12.80
CA SER A 80 -3.72 18.37 -13.32
C SER A 80 -2.66 18.18 -12.23
N GLY A 81 -3.05 18.32 -10.96
CA GLY A 81 -2.11 18.39 -9.84
C GLY A 81 -1.13 19.53 -10.03
N THR A 82 -1.61 20.76 -10.12
CA THR A 82 -0.76 21.96 -10.25
C THR A 82 -0.03 22.23 -8.93
N PRO A 83 1.26 22.62 -8.93
CA PRO A 83 1.94 22.97 -7.69
C PRO A 83 1.29 24.19 -7.06
N TYR A 84 1.23 24.23 -5.74
CA TYR A 84 0.49 25.21 -4.97
C TYR A 84 1.43 25.82 -3.92
N ASP A 85 1.37 27.13 -3.76
CA ASP A 85 2.11 27.84 -2.71
C ASP A 85 1.31 27.92 -1.42
N THR A 86 2.01 28.01 -0.30
CA THR A 86 1.49 28.29 1.04
C THR A 86 0.69 29.60 1.12
N ASP A 87 0.99 30.57 0.24
CA ASP A 87 0.26 31.83 0.07
C ASP A 87 -1.06 31.69 -0.74
N ARG A 88 -1.50 30.46 -1.00
CA ARG A 88 -2.77 30.08 -1.62
C ARG A 88 -2.88 30.29 -3.13
N TYR A 89 -1.78 30.38 -3.85
CA TYR A 89 -1.76 30.55 -5.31
C TYR A 89 -1.19 29.33 -6.04
N ASP A 90 -1.70 29.06 -7.24
CA ASP A 90 -1.13 28.07 -8.14
C ASP A 90 0.23 28.58 -8.67
N LEU A 91 1.27 27.76 -8.57
CA LEU A 91 2.62 28.11 -8.99
C LEU A 91 2.82 27.92 -10.49
N PRO A 92 3.67 28.74 -11.13
CA PRO A 92 4.00 28.58 -12.53
C PRO A 92 4.74 27.25 -12.79
N ARG A 93 4.64 26.76 -14.03
CA ARG A 93 5.40 25.58 -14.47
C ARG A 93 6.90 25.84 -14.32
N GLY A 94 7.60 24.93 -13.64
CA GLY A 94 9.05 25.04 -13.40
C GLY A 94 9.44 25.83 -12.15
N ALA A 95 8.48 26.13 -11.26
CA ALA A 95 8.79 26.65 -9.92
C ALA A 95 9.75 25.69 -9.19
N ILE A 96 10.69 26.27 -8.43
CA ILE A 96 11.64 25.51 -7.61
C ILE A 96 10.89 24.99 -6.38
N SER A 97 11.07 23.72 -6.03
CA SER A 97 10.47 23.14 -4.84
C SER A 97 11.12 23.68 -3.57
N PRO A 98 10.36 23.85 -2.47
CA PRO A 98 10.97 24.12 -1.19
C PRO A 98 11.85 22.92 -0.78
N PRO A 99 13.02 23.16 -0.17
CA PRO A 99 13.90 22.09 0.26
C PRO A 99 13.19 21.17 1.25
N TRP A 100 13.54 19.88 1.25
CA TRP A 100 13.16 18.99 2.34
C TRP A 100 13.71 19.57 3.64
N GLU A 101 12.86 19.63 4.66
CA GLU A 101 13.32 19.92 6.02
C GLU A 101 13.91 18.63 6.55
N ASP A 102 15.00 18.18 5.92
CA ASP A 102 15.76 17.05 6.42
C ASP A 102 16.38 17.51 7.74
N ARG A 103 16.15 16.70 8.77
CA ARG A 103 16.86 16.87 10.03
C ARG A 103 18.36 16.85 9.77
N ALA A 104 19.08 17.66 10.54
CA ALA A 104 20.52 17.66 10.46
C ALA A 104 21.04 16.22 10.71
N PRO A 105 22.10 15.76 10.03
CA PRO A 105 22.60 14.40 10.19
C PRO A 105 22.98 14.00 11.64
N ASP A 106 23.11 14.98 12.51
CA ASP A 106 23.42 14.93 13.94
C ASP A 106 22.20 15.21 14.85
N ASP A 107 20.99 15.28 14.31
CA ASP A 107 19.75 15.44 15.08
C ASP A 107 19.21 14.07 15.52
N ASP A 108 19.69 13.62 16.67
CA ASP A 108 19.22 12.43 17.37
C ASP A 108 17.96 12.69 18.22
N SER A 109 17.30 13.86 18.13
CA SER A 109 16.17 14.17 19.01
C SER A 109 15.01 13.17 18.84
N PRO A 110 14.28 12.79 19.90
CA PRO A 110 14.28 13.39 21.25
C PRO A 110 15.45 12.98 22.14
N PHE A 111 16.37 12.13 21.67
CA PHE A 111 17.54 11.73 22.42
C PHE A 111 18.58 12.86 22.48
N GLU A 112 19.29 12.96 23.60
CA GLU A 112 20.39 13.91 23.82
C GLU A 112 21.61 13.57 22.95
N SER A 113 21.78 12.31 22.54
CA SER A 113 22.87 11.88 21.68
C SER A 113 22.61 10.56 20.95
N ARG A 114 23.41 10.31 19.90
CA ARG A 114 23.44 9.03 19.20
C ARG A 114 23.63 7.82 20.11
N SER A 115 24.50 7.94 21.12
CA SER A 115 24.78 6.85 22.05
C SER A 115 23.59 6.55 22.97
N GLU A 116 22.82 7.58 23.35
CA GLU A 116 21.58 7.41 24.10
C GLU A 116 20.50 6.73 23.25
N PHE A 117 20.36 7.12 21.97
CA PHE A 117 19.49 6.42 21.01
C PHE A 117 19.86 4.94 20.87
N GLU A 118 21.15 4.62 20.66
CA GLU A 118 21.62 3.24 20.50
C GLU A 118 21.44 2.42 21.80
N PHE A 119 21.56 3.07 22.96
CA PHE A 119 21.27 2.45 24.25
C PHE A 119 19.78 2.14 24.40
N ALA A 120 18.88 3.06 24.03
CA ALA A 120 17.44 2.84 24.00
C ALA A 120 17.07 1.69 23.04
N GLU A 121 17.63 1.68 21.82
CA GLU A 121 17.40 0.61 20.84
C GLU A 121 17.85 -0.75 21.40
N PHE A 122 19.02 -0.81 22.02
CA PHE A 122 19.52 -2.05 22.65
C PHE A 122 18.57 -2.55 23.74
N LEU A 123 18.17 -1.70 24.68
CA LEU A 123 17.31 -2.10 25.79
C LEU A 123 15.90 -2.48 25.34
N TYR A 124 15.31 -1.69 24.44
CA TYR A 124 13.90 -1.82 24.07
C TYR A 124 13.67 -2.81 22.92
N VAL A 125 14.50 -2.77 21.87
CA VAL A 125 14.28 -3.55 20.63
C VAL A 125 15.09 -4.84 20.62
N GLN A 126 16.34 -4.81 21.08
CA GLN A 126 17.23 -5.97 20.95
C GLN A 126 17.09 -6.94 22.13
N GLU A 127 17.15 -6.43 23.36
CA GLU A 127 17.03 -7.23 24.58
C GLU A 127 15.58 -7.40 25.03
N GLU A 128 14.65 -6.55 24.56
CA GLU A 128 13.25 -6.49 25.03
C GLU A 128 13.18 -6.48 26.57
N MET A 129 14.06 -5.69 27.19
CA MET A 129 14.29 -5.72 28.62
C MET A 129 13.04 -5.25 29.39
N SER A 130 12.66 -6.00 30.44
CA SER A 130 11.51 -5.61 31.25
C SER A 130 11.74 -4.28 31.98
N GLY A 131 10.67 -3.49 32.20
CA GLY A 131 10.76 -2.20 32.90
C GLY A 131 11.48 -2.29 34.25
N ALA A 132 11.20 -3.34 35.03
CA ALA A 132 11.89 -3.57 36.31
C ALA A 132 13.40 -3.83 36.17
N GLN A 133 13.85 -4.43 35.08
CA GLN A 133 15.27 -4.63 34.80
C GLN A 133 15.94 -3.34 34.29
N ILE A 134 15.22 -2.51 33.52
CA ILE A 134 15.68 -1.19 33.11
C ILE A 134 15.90 -0.31 34.35
N ASP A 135 14.94 -0.26 35.28
CA ASP A 135 15.07 0.47 36.55
C ASP A 135 16.28 -0.02 37.35
N ARG A 136 16.49 -1.34 37.39
CA ARG A 136 17.63 -1.93 38.08
C ARG A 136 18.95 -1.54 37.41
N LEU A 137 19.00 -1.51 36.08
CA LEU A 137 20.18 -1.11 35.32
C LEU A 137 20.52 0.36 35.56
N ALA A 138 19.53 1.26 35.53
CA ALA A 138 19.72 2.69 35.83
C ALA A 138 20.30 2.92 37.23
N GLN A 139 19.80 2.19 38.24
CA GLN A 139 20.35 2.22 39.60
C GLN A 139 21.80 1.73 39.66
N LEU A 140 22.15 0.68 38.92
CA LEU A 140 23.52 0.15 38.86
C LEU A 140 24.48 1.13 38.19
N LEU A 141 24.05 1.78 37.10
CA LEU A 141 24.84 2.79 36.41
C LEU A 141 25.12 3.99 37.32
N THR A 142 24.09 4.48 38.02
CA THR A 142 24.23 5.57 39.02
C THR A 142 25.24 5.21 40.12
N GLY A 143 25.24 3.96 40.58
CA GLY A 143 26.17 3.50 41.62
C GLY A 143 27.60 3.23 41.12
N LEU A 144 27.79 2.93 39.83
CA LEU A 144 29.09 2.67 39.22
C LEU A 144 29.83 3.94 38.80
N TYR A 145 29.08 4.97 38.39
CA TYR A 145 29.61 6.22 37.86
C TYR A 145 29.15 7.40 38.73
N ASP A 146 29.91 7.69 39.79
CA ASP A 146 29.57 8.74 40.75
C ASP A 146 29.55 10.13 40.08
N GLY A 147 28.47 10.88 40.32
CA GLY A 147 28.24 12.21 39.74
C GLY A 147 27.87 12.24 38.26
N VAL A 148 27.56 11.10 37.64
CA VAL A 148 27.06 11.00 36.26
C VAL A 148 25.68 10.37 36.27
N ASP A 149 24.69 11.11 35.78
CA ASP A 149 23.33 10.59 35.65
C ASP A 149 23.28 9.49 34.57
N PRO A 150 22.50 8.41 34.78
CA PRO A 150 22.29 7.40 33.75
C PRO A 150 21.56 8.01 32.53
N PRO A 151 21.70 7.41 31.33
CA PRO A 151 21.02 7.92 30.13
C PRO A 151 19.49 8.02 30.25
N PHE A 152 18.89 7.21 31.11
CA PHE A 152 17.46 7.30 31.46
C PHE A 152 17.32 7.16 32.97
N ALA A 153 16.48 7.99 33.58
CA ALA A 153 16.25 7.94 35.02
C ALA A 153 15.63 6.59 35.46
N ASP A 154 14.68 6.10 34.66
CA ASP A 154 13.97 4.83 34.86
C ASP A 154 13.32 4.37 33.53
N HIS A 155 12.55 3.28 33.57
CA HIS A 155 11.83 2.80 32.39
C HIS A 155 10.75 3.77 31.89
N GLN A 156 10.16 4.60 32.74
CA GLN A 156 9.13 5.57 32.33
C GLN A 156 9.76 6.69 31.51
N ASP A 157 10.93 7.15 31.92
CA ASP A 157 11.72 8.15 31.19
C ASP A 157 12.16 7.63 29.81
N LEU A 158 12.67 6.39 29.75
CA LEU A 158 12.96 5.71 28.47
C LEU A 158 11.71 5.63 27.58
N TYR A 159 10.59 5.13 28.11
CA TYR A 159 9.36 4.97 27.32
C TYR A 159 8.78 6.31 26.88
N ALA A 160 8.81 7.33 27.74
CA ALA A 160 8.38 8.68 27.39
C ALA A 160 9.26 9.28 26.28
N THR A 161 10.58 9.05 26.33
CA THR A 161 11.51 9.50 25.29
C THR A 161 11.23 8.77 23.96
N ILE A 162 10.98 7.45 24.00
CA ILE A 162 10.58 6.68 22.82
C ILE A 162 9.22 7.18 22.26
N ASP A 163 8.25 7.42 23.12
CA ASP A 163 6.93 7.92 22.73
C ASP A 163 6.98 9.36 22.20
N ALA A 164 7.99 10.15 22.61
CA ALA A 164 8.24 11.50 22.12
C ALA A 164 8.91 11.53 20.73
N ILE A 165 9.32 10.38 20.18
CA ILE A 165 9.90 10.30 18.84
C ILE A 165 8.86 10.80 17.83
N GLN A 166 9.13 11.97 17.25
CA GLN A 166 8.30 12.55 16.19
C GLN A 166 8.52 11.83 14.84
N GLN A 167 9.69 11.20 14.67
CA GLN A 167 10.00 10.28 13.57
C GLN A 167 9.29 8.94 13.79
N GLY A 168 8.06 8.82 13.30
CA GLY A 168 7.31 7.61 13.56
C GLY A 168 6.30 7.26 12.49
N ASP A 169 5.84 6.03 12.60
CA ASP A 169 4.62 5.62 11.94
C ASP A 169 3.42 6.36 12.51
N ILE A 170 2.38 6.54 11.68
CA ILE A 170 1.13 7.17 12.10
C ILE A 170 0.57 6.42 13.32
N PRO A 171 0.23 7.10 14.43
CA PRO A 171 -0.14 6.43 15.66
C PRO A 171 -1.40 5.58 15.49
N TRP A 172 -1.43 4.45 16.19
CA TRP A 172 -2.62 3.63 16.31
C TRP A 172 -3.66 4.31 17.20
N GLN A 173 -4.90 4.23 16.77
CA GLN A 173 -6.10 4.69 17.47
C GLN A 173 -7.06 3.51 17.57
N SER A 174 -7.95 3.53 18.56
CA SER A 174 -8.98 2.51 18.67
C SER A 174 -10.37 3.10 18.86
N PHE A 175 -11.38 2.32 18.52
CA PHE A 175 -12.76 2.56 18.90
C PHE A 175 -13.47 1.21 19.11
N SER A 176 -14.58 1.27 19.84
CA SER A 176 -15.38 0.08 20.13
C SER A 176 -16.71 0.10 19.38
N VAL A 177 -17.14 -1.07 18.92
CA VAL A 177 -18.44 -1.29 18.28
C VAL A 177 -19.21 -2.33 19.08
N LYS A 178 -20.51 -2.10 19.32
CA LYS A 178 -21.38 -3.03 20.04
C LYS A 178 -22.69 -3.23 19.28
N TYR A 179 -23.27 -4.41 19.42
CA TYR A 179 -24.63 -4.66 18.94
C TYR A 179 -25.64 -3.86 19.77
N THR A 180 -26.54 -3.12 19.10
CA THR A 180 -27.56 -2.28 19.73
C THR A 180 -28.98 -2.68 19.35
N GLY A 181 -29.16 -3.85 18.74
CA GLY A 181 -30.49 -4.34 18.36
C GLY A 181 -31.20 -5.10 19.48
N PRO A 182 -32.42 -5.62 19.21
CA PRO A 182 -33.19 -6.38 20.17
C PRO A 182 -32.44 -7.65 20.63
N ILE A 183 -32.41 -7.87 21.94
CA ILE A 183 -31.85 -9.08 22.55
C ILE A 183 -33.01 -10.04 22.83
N PRO A 184 -32.88 -11.36 22.54
CA PRO A 184 -33.91 -12.34 22.86
C PRO A 184 -34.24 -12.34 24.36
N GLU A 185 -35.53 -12.27 24.70
CA GLU A 185 -36.01 -12.27 26.09
C GLU A 185 -35.96 -13.67 26.74
N GLY A 186 -35.72 -14.73 25.96
CA GLY A 186 -35.59 -16.10 26.44
C GLY A 186 -34.61 -16.95 25.62
N GLY A 187 -33.98 -17.93 26.26
CA GLY A 187 -32.96 -18.80 25.67
C GLY A 187 -31.53 -18.27 25.80
N THR A 188 -30.56 -18.96 25.19
CA THR A 188 -29.14 -18.58 25.24
C THR A 188 -28.89 -17.36 24.35
N VAL A 189 -28.51 -16.23 24.95
CA VAL A 189 -28.08 -15.03 24.22
C VAL A 189 -26.73 -15.29 23.55
N PRO A 190 -26.61 -15.12 22.21
CA PRO A 190 -25.32 -15.25 21.54
C PRO A 190 -24.33 -14.19 22.03
N VAL A 191 -23.08 -14.61 22.29
CA VAL A 191 -22.00 -13.73 22.81
C VAL A 191 -21.86 -12.45 21.99
N TRP A 192 -21.94 -12.53 20.67
CA TRP A 192 -21.79 -11.39 19.75
C TRP A 192 -22.84 -10.27 19.95
N MET A 193 -23.98 -10.55 20.58
CA MET A 193 -25.00 -9.53 20.90
C MET A 193 -24.63 -8.71 22.15
N THR A 194 -23.73 -9.21 22.98
CA THR A 194 -23.33 -8.59 24.26
C THR A 194 -21.88 -8.13 24.28
N GLU A 195 -21.03 -8.75 23.45
CA GLU A 195 -19.61 -8.48 23.30
C GLU A 195 -19.36 -7.09 22.70
N THR A 196 -18.22 -6.52 23.08
CA THR A 196 -17.71 -5.27 22.53
C THR A 196 -16.55 -5.59 21.61
N PHE A 197 -16.63 -5.09 20.37
CA PHE A 197 -15.63 -5.33 19.33
C PHE A 197 -14.71 -4.13 19.24
N GLU A 198 -13.46 -4.31 19.63
CA GLU A 198 -12.44 -3.27 19.51
C GLU A 198 -11.81 -3.30 18.10
N VAL A 199 -11.68 -2.12 17.51
CA VAL A 199 -11.09 -1.91 16.19
C VAL A 199 -9.91 -0.96 16.33
N TRP A 200 -8.73 -1.42 15.95
CA TRP A 200 -7.49 -0.63 15.94
C TRP A 200 -7.20 -0.15 14.52
N PHE A 201 -6.90 1.13 14.35
CA PHE A 201 -6.65 1.74 13.05
C PHE A 201 -5.63 2.89 13.12
N ARG A 202 -4.98 3.18 12.01
CA ARG A 202 -4.17 4.37 11.78
C ARG A 202 -4.93 5.34 10.91
N SER A 203 -4.73 6.65 11.10
CA SER A 203 -5.42 7.68 10.32
C SER A 203 -5.19 7.50 8.82
N PRO A 204 -6.24 7.27 8.00
CA PRO A 204 -6.09 7.15 6.55
C PRO A 204 -5.50 8.39 5.88
N LEU A 205 -5.87 9.57 6.40
CA LEU A 205 -5.35 10.84 5.90
C LEU A 205 -3.83 10.91 6.14
N GLY A 206 -3.39 10.62 7.36
CA GLY A 206 -1.97 10.60 7.71
C GLY A 206 -1.17 9.57 6.91
N ILE A 207 -1.73 8.37 6.66
CA ILE A 207 -1.10 7.37 5.77
C ILE A 207 -0.89 7.96 4.39
N PHE A 208 -1.93 8.55 3.79
CA PHE A 208 -1.83 9.05 2.42
C PHE A 208 -0.93 10.29 2.33
N GLU A 209 -0.91 11.15 3.33
CA GLU A 209 0.01 12.29 3.41
C GLU A 209 1.46 11.84 3.52
N LYS A 210 1.76 10.88 4.42
CA LYS A 210 3.10 10.29 4.56
C LYS A 210 3.56 9.66 3.23
N GLN A 211 2.68 8.91 2.57
CA GLN A 211 2.99 8.30 1.28
C GLN A 211 3.16 9.33 0.17
N LEU A 212 2.31 10.37 0.10
CA LEU A 212 2.45 11.43 -0.90
C LEU A 212 3.76 12.19 -0.72
N ALA A 213 4.16 12.43 0.52
CA ALA A 213 5.37 13.16 0.88
C ALA A 213 6.64 12.30 0.85
N ASN A 214 6.58 11.01 0.47
CA ASN A 214 7.76 10.16 0.44
C ASN A 214 8.69 10.54 -0.73
N PRO A 215 9.91 11.07 -0.47
CA PRO A 215 10.84 11.48 -1.53
C PRO A 215 11.28 10.32 -2.44
N ASP A 216 11.26 9.07 -1.94
CA ASP A 216 11.58 7.88 -2.74
C ASP A 216 10.64 7.68 -3.93
N PHE A 217 9.47 8.35 -3.92
CA PHE A 217 8.50 8.28 -5.02
C PHE A 217 8.73 9.37 -6.08
N GLU A 218 9.74 10.22 -5.92
CA GLU A 218 10.02 11.28 -6.89
C GLU A 218 10.27 10.69 -8.29
N GLY A 219 9.54 11.23 -9.28
CA GLY A 219 9.58 10.73 -10.67
C GLY A 219 8.78 9.45 -10.92
N GLU A 220 8.23 8.82 -9.89
CA GLU A 220 7.48 7.56 -9.98
C GLU A 220 6.00 7.70 -9.59
N MET A 221 5.44 8.90 -9.79
CA MET A 221 4.05 9.24 -9.50
C MET A 221 3.40 10.02 -10.63
N ASP A 222 2.12 9.71 -10.86
CA ASP A 222 1.26 10.46 -11.75
C ASP A 222 0.47 11.56 -11.00
N TRP A 223 0.58 12.80 -11.50
CA TRP A 223 -0.16 13.95 -10.99
C TRP A 223 -1.53 14.16 -11.65
N ALA A 224 -1.74 13.52 -12.80
CA ALA A 224 -2.96 13.65 -13.58
C ALA A 224 -3.25 12.33 -14.31
N PRO A 225 -4.53 11.99 -14.57
CA PRO A 225 -4.86 10.86 -15.42
C PRO A 225 -4.16 10.96 -16.77
N ASN A 226 -3.58 9.85 -17.23
CA ASN A 226 -2.79 9.82 -18.47
C ASN A 226 -3.38 8.82 -19.46
N ARG A 227 -3.00 8.96 -20.74
CA ARG A 227 -3.39 8.06 -21.82
C ARG A 227 -2.15 7.64 -22.60
N ILE A 228 -1.72 6.41 -22.41
CA ILE A 228 -0.51 5.88 -23.04
C ILE A 228 -0.90 5.11 -24.29
N PHE A 229 -0.27 5.41 -25.43
CA PHE A 229 -0.50 4.71 -26.69
C PHE A 229 0.82 4.14 -27.22
N LYS A 230 0.80 2.86 -27.63
CA LYS A 230 1.91 2.19 -28.32
C LYS A 230 1.38 1.57 -29.60
N ASN A 231 1.99 1.88 -30.74
CA ASN A 231 1.53 1.44 -32.07
C ASN A 231 0.04 1.71 -32.30
N ARG A 232 -0.42 2.94 -31.97
CA ARG A 232 -1.83 3.38 -32.03
C ARG A 232 -2.81 2.57 -31.13
N LYS A 233 -2.31 1.68 -30.26
CA LYS A 233 -3.13 0.91 -29.31
C LYS A 233 -2.99 1.45 -27.90
N ARG A 234 -4.13 1.64 -27.23
CA ARG A 234 -4.18 2.05 -25.82
C ARG A 234 -3.47 1.03 -24.95
N GLN A 235 -2.60 1.51 -24.07
CA GLN A 235 -1.93 0.74 -23.04
C GLN A 235 -2.51 1.10 -21.67
N PHE A 236 -2.69 0.09 -20.83
CA PHE A 236 -3.04 0.23 -19.42
C PHE A 236 -1.88 -0.36 -18.62
N VAL A 237 -1.10 0.52 -17.99
CA VAL A 237 0.09 0.17 -17.23
C VAL A 237 -0.22 0.41 -15.76
N ASP A 238 -0.23 1.67 -15.34
CA ASP A 238 -0.49 2.08 -13.96
C ASP A 238 -1.96 2.48 -13.77
N LEU A 239 -2.40 2.62 -12.51
CA LEU A 239 -3.80 2.97 -12.19
C LEU A 239 -4.24 4.25 -12.91
N PHE A 240 -3.34 5.24 -13.02
CA PHE A 240 -3.61 6.55 -13.63
C PHE A 240 -3.73 6.51 -15.16
N SER A 241 -3.35 5.39 -15.78
CA SER A 241 -3.64 5.11 -17.18
C SER A 241 -5.04 4.50 -17.41
N GLY A 242 -5.78 4.19 -16.33
CA GLY A 242 -7.10 3.57 -16.38
C GLY A 242 -8.24 4.54 -16.71
N ASN A 243 -9.33 4.04 -17.31
CA ASN A 243 -10.52 4.85 -17.60
C ASN A 243 -11.20 5.36 -16.33
N TRP A 244 -11.22 4.56 -15.27
CA TRP A 244 -11.89 4.94 -14.01
C TRP A 244 -11.32 6.24 -13.42
N VAL A 245 -10.00 6.44 -13.45
CA VAL A 245 -9.39 7.66 -12.88
C VAL A 245 -9.73 8.90 -13.72
N TRP A 246 -9.91 8.74 -15.04
CA TRP A 246 -10.37 9.80 -15.94
C TRP A 246 -11.80 10.19 -15.60
N GLU A 247 -12.69 9.21 -15.45
CA GLU A 247 -14.08 9.47 -15.05
C GLU A 247 -14.19 10.13 -13.67
N GLN A 248 -13.31 9.80 -12.72
CA GLN A 248 -13.26 10.49 -11.44
C GLN A 248 -12.78 11.93 -11.60
N ALA A 249 -11.71 12.15 -12.37
CA ALA A 249 -11.21 13.50 -12.64
C ALA A 249 -12.27 14.39 -13.32
N ASP A 250 -13.02 13.86 -14.28
CA ASP A 250 -14.10 14.60 -14.94
C ASP A 250 -15.22 14.99 -13.97
N LYS A 251 -15.59 14.08 -13.03
CA LYS A 251 -16.57 14.38 -11.98
C LYS A 251 -16.09 15.44 -11.01
N ILE A 252 -14.81 15.40 -10.62
CA ILE A 252 -14.21 16.38 -9.71
C ILE A 252 -14.09 17.74 -10.42
N ALA A 253 -13.73 17.74 -11.71
CA ALA A 253 -13.60 18.95 -12.52
C ALA A 253 -14.93 19.70 -12.75
N ALA A 254 -16.07 19.08 -12.47
CA ALA A 254 -17.36 19.76 -12.50
C ALA A 254 -17.46 20.90 -11.46
N ASP A 255 -16.65 20.85 -10.39
CA ASP A 255 -16.48 21.95 -9.44
C ASP A 255 -15.26 22.81 -9.83
N PRO A 256 -15.44 24.08 -10.23
CA PRO A 256 -14.34 24.99 -10.53
C PRO A 256 -13.37 25.19 -9.36
N ALA A 257 -13.81 25.03 -8.12
CA ALA A 257 -12.93 25.13 -6.95
C ALA A 257 -11.90 23.98 -6.88
N CYS A 258 -12.13 22.89 -7.61
CA CYS A 258 -11.23 21.74 -7.69
C CYS A 258 -10.32 21.79 -8.93
N HIS A 259 -10.41 22.82 -9.78
CA HIS A 259 -9.50 22.96 -10.92
C HIS A 259 -8.06 23.11 -10.44
N GLY A 260 -7.12 22.50 -11.16
CA GLY A 260 -5.71 22.38 -10.78
C GLY A 260 -5.44 21.40 -9.63
N ALA A 261 -6.46 20.82 -8.98
CA ALA A 261 -6.24 19.86 -7.90
C ALA A 261 -5.61 18.55 -8.41
N LEU A 262 -4.98 17.82 -7.49
CA LEU A 262 -4.52 16.44 -7.62
C LEU A 262 -5.61 15.51 -7.09
N PHE A 263 -6.01 14.52 -7.87
CA PHE A 263 -6.82 13.42 -7.36
C PHE A 263 -5.92 12.33 -6.76
N VAL A 264 -6.23 11.87 -5.55
CA VAL A 264 -5.50 10.79 -4.87
C VAL A 264 -6.47 9.67 -4.47
N PRO A 265 -6.59 8.61 -5.28
CA PRO A 265 -7.43 7.47 -4.93
C PRO A 265 -6.70 6.54 -3.96
N GLY A 266 -7.29 6.28 -2.79
CA GLY A 266 -6.84 5.22 -1.89
C GLY A 266 -7.17 3.85 -2.46
N VAL A 267 -6.16 3.02 -2.71
CA VAL A 267 -6.33 1.60 -3.08
C VAL A 267 -6.33 0.79 -1.80
N PHE A 268 -7.39 0.03 -1.59
CA PHE A 268 -7.58 -0.77 -0.37
C PHE A 268 -7.43 -2.25 -0.68
N GLY A 269 -7.08 -3.04 0.32
CA GLY A 269 -7.20 -4.49 0.22
C GLY A 269 -7.21 -5.16 1.58
N SER A 270 -8.01 -6.20 1.73
CA SER A 270 -8.06 -6.96 2.98
C SER A 270 -7.88 -8.44 2.70
N TYR A 271 -7.20 -9.12 3.62
CA TYR A 271 -7.06 -10.56 3.58
C TYR A 271 -7.28 -11.13 4.98
N LYS A 272 -8.19 -12.11 5.12
CA LYS A 272 -8.44 -12.74 6.42
C LYS A 272 -7.18 -13.42 6.93
N THR A 273 -6.72 -13.02 8.12
CA THR A 273 -5.50 -13.56 8.71
C THR A 273 -5.76 -14.08 10.14
N THR A 274 -5.23 -15.25 10.46
CA THR A 274 -5.25 -15.81 11.83
C THR A 274 -4.03 -15.31 12.59
N VAL A 275 -4.22 -14.60 13.71
CA VAL A 275 -3.12 -13.92 14.42
C VAL A 275 -2.61 -14.72 15.63
N SER A 276 -3.45 -15.56 16.26
CA SER A 276 -3.01 -16.44 17.35
C SER A 276 -3.79 -17.76 17.37
N VAL A 277 -3.08 -18.88 17.43
CA VAL A 277 -3.67 -20.23 17.58
C VAL A 277 -3.76 -20.65 19.07
N GLY A 278 -2.85 -20.17 19.92
CA GLY A 278 -2.71 -20.64 21.32
C GLY A 278 -3.65 -20.03 22.36
N THR A 279 -4.13 -18.79 22.18
CA THR A 279 -4.83 -18.01 23.24
C THR A 279 -6.24 -17.55 22.86
N GLY A 280 -6.89 -18.19 21.88
CA GLY A 280 -8.33 -17.96 21.65
C GLY A 280 -8.81 -17.91 20.20
N ASN A 281 -8.05 -18.44 19.22
CA ASN A 281 -8.42 -18.40 17.79
C ASN A 281 -8.79 -16.99 17.28
N THR A 282 -8.07 -15.94 17.69
CA THR A 282 -8.40 -14.57 17.27
C THR A 282 -8.00 -14.36 15.82
N GLU A 283 -8.99 -14.14 14.97
CA GLU A 283 -8.85 -13.84 13.55
C GLU A 283 -9.22 -12.36 13.34
N PHE A 284 -8.46 -11.67 12.49
CA PHE A 284 -8.73 -10.30 12.09
C PHE A 284 -8.67 -10.17 10.58
N TYR A 285 -9.33 -9.14 10.04
CA TYR A 285 -9.03 -8.67 8.70
C TYR A 285 -8.06 -7.48 8.81
N PRO A 286 -6.74 -7.67 8.58
CA PRO A 286 -5.90 -6.55 8.24
C PRO A 286 -6.42 -5.90 6.95
N LEU A 287 -6.73 -4.61 7.04
CA LEU A 287 -6.98 -3.77 5.88
C LEU A 287 -5.67 -3.04 5.57
N TYR A 288 -5.16 -3.26 4.38
CA TYR A 288 -4.03 -2.55 3.82
C TYR A 288 -4.55 -1.41 2.92
N SER A 289 -3.75 -0.36 2.83
CA SER A 289 -4.04 0.76 1.93
C SER A 289 -2.78 1.39 1.38
N GLY A 290 -2.89 1.93 0.17
CA GLY A 290 -1.86 2.77 -0.44
C GLY A 290 -2.45 3.77 -1.41
N ILE A 291 -1.75 4.88 -1.66
CA ILE A 291 -2.14 5.84 -2.68
C ILE A 291 -2.05 5.23 -4.08
N GLY A 292 -3.00 5.61 -4.93
CA GLY A 292 -3.11 5.06 -6.27
C GLY A 292 -2.21 5.72 -7.32
N ASN A 293 -1.62 6.87 -6.99
CA ASN A 293 -0.83 7.72 -7.88
C ASN A 293 0.54 7.14 -8.24
N VAL A 294 1.08 6.23 -7.41
CA VAL A 294 2.40 5.66 -7.67
C VAL A 294 2.37 4.68 -8.82
N HIS A 295 3.47 4.64 -9.57
CA HIS A 295 3.70 3.64 -10.60
C HIS A 295 3.80 2.23 -10.00
N ASN A 296 3.52 1.22 -10.81
CA ASN A 296 3.55 -0.19 -10.40
C ASN A 296 4.93 -0.66 -9.94
N VAL A 297 6.02 -0.01 -10.39
CA VAL A 297 7.39 -0.35 -9.96
C VAL A 297 7.56 -0.06 -8.46
N VAL A 298 7.04 1.08 -7.99
CA VAL A 298 7.08 1.47 -6.58
C VAL A 298 6.26 0.50 -5.73
N ARG A 299 5.11 0.04 -6.23
CA ARG A 299 4.28 -0.97 -5.53
C ARG A 299 4.96 -2.32 -5.34
N ARG A 300 5.98 -2.64 -6.14
CA ARG A 300 6.72 -3.92 -6.10
C ARG A 300 8.01 -3.83 -5.30
N THR A 301 8.36 -2.64 -4.84
CA THR A 301 9.59 -2.34 -4.11
C THR A 301 9.24 -1.99 -2.66
N HIS A 302 10.20 -2.11 -1.75
CA HIS A 302 9.97 -1.99 -0.29
C HIS A 302 9.88 -0.53 0.19
N HIS A 303 9.37 0.40 -0.62
CA HIS A 303 9.33 1.84 -0.29
C HIS A 303 8.02 2.27 0.41
N GLU A 304 7.44 1.44 1.27
CA GLU A 304 6.28 1.80 2.12
C GLU A 304 4.98 2.27 1.41
N VAL A 305 4.80 1.95 0.12
CA VAL A 305 3.57 2.28 -0.63
C VAL A 305 2.31 1.62 -0.04
N LEU A 306 2.48 0.50 0.66
CA LEU A 306 1.38 -0.25 1.26
C LEU A 306 1.52 -0.23 2.78
N SER A 307 0.55 0.34 3.47
CA SER A 307 0.50 0.42 4.92
C SER A 307 -0.67 -0.38 5.47
N VAL A 308 -0.49 -1.06 6.60
CA VAL A 308 -1.62 -1.63 7.36
C VAL A 308 -2.42 -0.48 7.94
N MET A 309 -3.66 -0.29 7.50
CA MET A 309 -4.55 0.76 7.99
C MET A 309 -5.31 0.34 9.24
N THR A 310 -5.81 -0.90 9.31
CA THR A 310 -6.62 -1.35 10.46
C THR A 310 -6.62 -2.85 10.61
N PHE A 311 -6.93 -3.33 11.82
CA PHE A 311 -7.36 -4.70 12.10
C PHE A 311 -8.86 -4.70 12.37
N LEU A 312 -9.67 -5.14 11.41
CA LEU A 312 -11.12 -5.23 11.58
C LEU A 312 -11.48 -6.49 12.37
N SER A 313 -12.33 -6.32 13.39
CA SER A 313 -12.79 -7.40 14.25
C SER A 313 -13.67 -8.40 13.49
N ILE A 314 -13.50 -9.69 13.78
CA ILE A 314 -14.32 -10.77 13.22
C ILE A 314 -15.20 -11.33 14.33
N PRO A 315 -16.52 -11.11 14.30
CA PRO A 315 -17.39 -11.57 15.36
C PRO A 315 -17.49 -13.09 15.30
N LYS A 316 -17.33 -13.74 16.45
CA LYS A 316 -17.48 -15.19 16.58
C LYS A 316 -18.87 -15.55 17.07
N THR A 317 -19.32 -16.73 16.69
CA THR A 317 -20.57 -17.29 17.21
C THR A 317 -20.52 -18.82 17.18
N THR A 318 -21.39 -19.45 17.96
CA THR A 318 -21.55 -20.91 17.91
C THR A 318 -22.17 -21.36 16.58
N ARG A 319 -21.96 -22.63 16.21
CA ARG A 319 -22.46 -23.23 14.96
C ARG A 319 -23.99 -23.07 14.79
N GLN A 320 -24.73 -23.04 15.90
CA GLN A 320 -26.18 -22.85 15.93
C GLN A 320 -26.60 -21.51 15.29
N PHE A 321 -25.87 -20.42 15.58
CA PHE A 321 -26.23 -19.08 15.13
C PHE A 321 -25.47 -18.61 13.89
N ALA A 322 -24.45 -19.37 13.43
CA ALA A 322 -23.59 -18.99 12.32
C ALA A 322 -24.35 -18.73 11.00
N LYS A 323 -25.47 -19.43 10.77
CA LYS A 323 -26.33 -19.25 9.58
C LYS A 323 -27.51 -18.31 9.80
N SER A 324 -27.72 -17.81 11.03
CA SER A 324 -28.84 -16.91 11.34
C SER A 324 -28.79 -15.64 10.49
N LYS A 325 -29.96 -15.07 10.20
CA LYS A 325 -30.06 -13.84 9.39
C LYS A 325 -29.50 -12.65 10.16
N GLU A 326 -29.72 -12.66 11.47
CA GLU A 326 -29.33 -11.66 12.45
C GLU A 326 -27.81 -11.58 12.55
N PHE A 327 -27.13 -12.72 12.75
CA PHE A 327 -25.67 -12.76 12.82
C PHE A 327 -25.03 -12.35 11.49
N ARG A 328 -25.55 -12.85 10.34
CA ARG A 328 -25.02 -12.46 9.03
C ARG A 328 -25.19 -10.96 8.76
N LYS A 329 -26.30 -10.36 9.21
CA LYS A 329 -26.54 -8.92 9.14
C LYS A 329 -25.56 -8.18 10.04
N PHE A 330 -25.40 -8.61 11.29
CA PHE A 330 -24.46 -8.00 12.23
C PHE A 330 -23.02 -8.05 11.72
N ARG A 331 -22.55 -9.19 11.21
CA ARG A 331 -21.21 -9.32 10.62
C ARG A 331 -20.96 -8.31 9.49
N ARG A 332 -21.94 -8.10 8.62
CA ARG A 332 -21.86 -7.06 7.56
C ARG A 332 -21.84 -5.66 8.16
N GLN A 333 -22.72 -5.37 9.12
CA GLN A 333 -22.80 -4.06 9.76
C GLN A 333 -21.51 -3.71 10.49
N LEU A 334 -20.95 -4.64 11.28
CA LEU A 334 -19.69 -4.45 11.98
C LEU A 334 -18.56 -4.09 11.01
N PHE A 335 -18.44 -4.84 9.90
CA PHE A 335 -17.45 -4.56 8.87
C PHE A 335 -17.63 -3.17 8.23
N HIS A 336 -18.85 -2.85 7.76
CA HIS A 336 -19.12 -1.58 7.06
C HIS A 336 -19.08 -0.35 7.95
N VAL A 337 -19.61 -0.44 9.17
CA VAL A 337 -19.54 0.66 10.15
C VAL A 337 -18.10 0.93 10.55
N SER A 338 -17.29 -0.12 10.73
CA SER A 338 -15.87 0.04 11.06
C SER A 338 -15.11 0.77 9.95
N ILE A 339 -15.25 0.32 8.68
CA ILE A 339 -14.64 1.00 7.53
C ILE A 339 -15.13 2.44 7.41
N ALA A 340 -16.44 2.68 7.54
CA ALA A 340 -17.00 4.02 7.45
C ALA A 340 -16.45 4.96 8.54
N ARG A 341 -16.28 4.45 9.77
CA ARG A 341 -15.68 5.21 10.88
C ARG A 341 -14.21 5.51 10.63
N ILE A 342 -13.45 4.52 10.16
CA ILE A 342 -12.01 4.68 9.87
C ILE A 342 -11.77 5.69 8.76
N LEU A 343 -12.56 5.65 7.69
CA LEU A 343 -12.43 6.55 6.53
C LEU A 343 -13.02 7.95 6.76
N GLN A 344 -13.62 8.21 7.93
CA GLN A 344 -14.22 9.49 8.26
C GLN A 344 -13.27 10.70 8.10
N PRO A 345 -11.97 10.62 8.47
CA PRO A 345 -11.03 11.73 8.28
C PRO A 345 -10.87 12.16 6.81
N LEU A 346 -11.04 11.25 5.84
CA LEU A 346 -10.94 11.59 4.42
C LEU A 346 -12.19 12.31 3.89
N LYS A 347 -13.34 12.16 4.55
CA LYS A 347 -14.64 12.60 4.03
C LYS A 347 -14.69 14.09 3.66
N PRO A 348 -14.19 15.04 4.48
CA PRO A 348 -14.17 16.45 4.10
C PRO A 348 -13.36 16.72 2.83
N HIS A 349 -12.31 15.93 2.62
CA HIS A 349 -11.32 16.08 1.56
C HIS A 349 -11.67 15.31 0.28
N THR A 350 -12.85 14.71 0.22
CA THR A 350 -13.41 14.11 -1.00
C THR A 350 -14.06 15.14 -1.93
N LYS A 351 -14.38 16.32 -1.40
CA LYS A 351 -15.05 17.41 -2.13
C LYS A 351 -14.31 18.74 -2.06
N LYS A 352 -13.58 18.97 -0.97
CA LYS A 352 -12.81 20.20 -0.78
C LYS A 352 -11.32 19.86 -0.79
N PRO A 353 -10.50 20.53 -1.61
CA PRO A 353 -9.09 20.19 -1.66
C PRO A 353 -8.39 20.44 -0.32
N HIS A 354 -7.47 19.55 0.02
CA HIS A 354 -6.57 19.66 1.16
C HIS A 354 -5.15 19.97 0.68
N VAL A 355 -4.43 20.87 1.31
CA VAL A 355 -3.07 21.21 0.88
C VAL A 355 -2.11 20.17 1.47
N THR A 356 -1.43 19.42 0.60
CA THR A 356 -0.54 18.33 1.00
C THR A 356 0.80 18.43 0.30
N ARG A 357 1.89 18.18 1.02
CA ARG A 357 3.25 18.08 0.46
C ARG A 357 3.41 16.78 -0.33
N CYS A 358 4.09 16.83 -1.46
CA CYS A 358 4.30 15.69 -2.35
C CYS A 358 5.79 15.34 -2.50
N ALA A 359 6.08 14.17 -3.07
CA ALA A 359 7.41 13.56 -3.21
C ALA A 359 8.45 14.42 -3.96
N ASN A 360 8.01 15.41 -4.73
CA ASN A 360 8.89 16.37 -5.41
C ASN A 360 9.09 17.68 -4.60
N GLY A 361 8.77 17.66 -3.31
CA GLY A 361 8.86 18.81 -2.40
C GLY A 361 7.72 19.83 -2.53
N HIS A 362 6.97 19.84 -3.63
CA HIS A 362 5.90 20.80 -3.84
C HIS A 362 4.64 20.46 -3.01
N PHE A 363 3.93 21.50 -2.60
CA PHE A 363 2.57 21.37 -2.09
C PHE A 363 1.58 21.33 -3.24
N ARG A 364 0.47 20.60 -3.06
CA ARG A 364 -0.61 20.50 -4.03
C ARG A 364 -1.96 20.52 -3.31
N ARG A 365 -2.97 21.05 -3.98
CA ARG A 365 -4.38 20.90 -3.56
C ARG A 365 -4.84 19.48 -3.90
N VAL A 366 -5.11 18.66 -2.90
CA VAL A 366 -5.44 17.23 -3.04
C VAL A 366 -6.92 16.97 -2.77
N ILE A 367 -7.56 16.25 -3.67
CA ILE A 367 -8.86 15.61 -3.46
C ILE A 367 -8.62 14.11 -3.25
N TYR A 368 -8.97 13.61 -2.08
CA TYR A 368 -8.85 12.18 -1.77
C TYR A 368 -10.09 11.43 -2.23
N GLY A 369 -9.89 10.26 -2.83
CA GLY A 369 -10.97 9.39 -3.29
C GLY A 369 -10.88 7.99 -2.70
N LEU A 370 -12.02 7.31 -2.60
CA LEU A 370 -12.03 5.87 -2.40
C LEU A 370 -11.82 5.19 -3.74
N GLY A 371 -10.68 4.52 -3.89
CA GLY A 371 -10.30 3.78 -5.07
C GLY A 371 -10.71 2.31 -5.03
N PRO A 372 -10.10 1.50 -5.91
CA PRO A 372 -10.35 0.07 -5.97
C PRO A 372 -10.09 -0.64 -4.65
N TYR A 373 -10.91 -1.65 -4.36
CA TYR A 373 -10.71 -2.56 -3.23
C TYR A 373 -10.32 -3.95 -3.75
N ILE A 374 -9.15 -4.43 -3.35
CA ILE A 374 -8.60 -5.73 -3.72
C ILE A 374 -8.97 -6.75 -2.64
N ALA A 375 -9.79 -7.73 -3.03
CA ALA A 375 -10.30 -8.76 -2.14
C ALA A 375 -10.49 -10.06 -2.93
N ASP A 376 -10.35 -11.21 -2.27
CA ASP A 376 -10.84 -12.48 -2.79
C ASP A 376 -12.37 -12.59 -2.68
N TYR A 377 -12.94 -13.63 -3.27
CA TYR A 377 -14.39 -13.69 -3.50
C TYR A 377 -15.25 -13.59 -2.22
N PRO A 378 -14.94 -14.30 -1.11
CA PRO A 378 -15.76 -14.17 0.11
C PRO A 378 -15.78 -12.75 0.68
N GLU A 379 -14.65 -12.06 0.59
CA GLU A 379 -14.41 -10.70 1.04
C GLU A 379 -15.12 -9.72 0.11
N GLN A 380 -15.10 -9.95 -1.21
CA GLN A 380 -15.91 -9.20 -2.18
C GLN A 380 -17.41 -9.32 -1.88
N VAL A 381 -17.91 -10.51 -1.52
CA VAL A 381 -19.31 -10.71 -1.14
C VAL A 381 -19.64 -9.95 0.16
N LEU A 382 -18.72 -9.94 1.13
CA LEU A 382 -18.86 -9.16 2.37
C LEU A 382 -18.92 -7.64 2.09
N LEU A 383 -18.02 -7.15 1.24
CA LEU A 383 -17.93 -5.74 0.82
C LEU A 383 -19.18 -5.31 0.06
N THR A 384 -19.59 -6.06 -0.96
CA THR A 384 -20.71 -5.71 -1.83
C THR A 384 -22.09 -6.01 -1.21
N CYS A 385 -22.12 -6.69 -0.06
CA CYS A 385 -23.35 -7.15 0.60
C CYS A 385 -24.26 -8.01 -0.29
N ILE A 386 -23.69 -8.68 -1.30
CA ILE A 386 -24.45 -9.55 -2.22
C ILE A 386 -24.92 -10.82 -1.49
N VAL A 387 -26.09 -11.34 -1.90
CA VAL A 387 -26.66 -12.57 -1.32
C VAL A 387 -25.82 -13.77 -1.73
N ASP A 388 -25.34 -14.45 -0.71
CA ASP A 388 -24.41 -15.56 -0.84
C ASP A 388 -25.13 -16.87 -1.19
N THR A 389 -25.43 -17.08 -2.46
CA THR A 389 -25.91 -18.39 -2.98
C THR A 389 -24.77 -19.26 -3.52
N LEU A 390 -23.57 -18.71 -3.73
CA LEU A 390 -22.45 -19.39 -4.38
C LEU A 390 -21.38 -19.93 -3.42
N ILE A 391 -21.19 -19.34 -2.23
CA ILE A 391 -20.13 -19.78 -1.29
C ILE A 391 -20.44 -21.17 -0.72
N ASP A 392 -21.71 -21.57 -0.57
CA ASP A 392 -22.06 -22.93 -0.12
C ASP A 392 -21.51 -24.01 -1.08
N VAL A 393 -21.42 -23.71 -2.39
CA VAL A 393 -20.90 -24.63 -3.42
C VAL A 393 -19.37 -24.58 -3.52
N LEU A 394 -18.77 -23.40 -3.37
CA LEU A 394 -17.31 -23.24 -3.48
C LEU A 394 -16.57 -23.68 -2.21
N SER A 395 -17.16 -23.44 -1.04
CA SER A 395 -16.67 -23.91 0.27
C SER A 395 -16.59 -25.44 0.33
N THR A 396 -17.65 -26.13 -0.10
CA THR A 396 -17.69 -27.59 -0.14
C THR A 396 -16.70 -28.16 -1.16
N LYS A 397 -16.54 -27.54 -2.33
CA LYS A 397 -15.53 -27.98 -3.32
C LYS A 397 -14.10 -27.75 -2.85
N ALA A 398 -13.80 -26.61 -2.21
CA ALA A 398 -12.47 -26.31 -1.69
C ALA A 398 -12.09 -27.19 -0.49
N GLN A 399 -13.06 -27.53 0.37
CA GLN A 399 -12.86 -28.47 1.48
C GLN A 399 -12.62 -29.90 0.98
N ARG A 400 -13.36 -30.38 -0.04
CA ARG A 400 -13.12 -31.68 -0.67
C ARG A 400 -11.73 -31.77 -1.31
N ARG A 401 -11.33 -30.73 -2.05
CA ARG A 401 -10.02 -30.69 -2.71
C ARG A 401 -8.84 -30.66 -1.72
N ARG A 402 -9.02 -30.09 -0.52
CA ARG A 402 -8.03 -30.13 0.56
C ARG A 402 -7.97 -31.48 1.30
N GLN A 403 -9.05 -32.26 1.29
CA GLN A 403 -9.08 -33.61 1.83
C GLN A 403 -8.51 -34.65 0.85
N GLU A 404 -8.60 -34.38 -0.46
CA GLU A 404 -8.03 -35.23 -1.51
C GLU A 404 -6.51 -35.02 -1.71
N LEU A 405 -5.93 -33.96 -1.12
CA LEU A 405 -4.51 -33.60 -1.21
C LEU A 405 -3.72 -33.91 0.09
N LYS A 406 -4.33 -34.60 1.04
CA LYS A 406 -3.68 -35.21 2.21
C LYS A 406 -3.81 -36.72 2.08
#